data_AF-A0A0K0FVJ3-F1
#
_entry.id   AF-A0A0K0FVJ3-F1
#
_cell.length_a   1.000
_cell.length_b   1.000
_cell.length_c   1.000
_cell.angle_alpha   90.00
_cell.angle_beta   90.00
_cell.angle_gamma   90.00
#
_symmetry.space_group_name_H-M   'P 1'
#
loop_
_entity.id
_entity.type
_entity.pdbx_description
1 polymer ?
#
loop_
_entity_poly.entity_id
_entity_poly.type
_entity_poly.pdbx_seq_one_letter_code
_entity_poly.pdbx_strand_id
1 'polypeptide(L)'
;MLLVYAYAIILGNKYLDSNDSSISTYGGMYFENVITYKLRNRNEDFVRSVNNWEQYIEVNFTDISLTKGKSVRVAYSFQIDAFDEDTMSPLEIKTQYLKKRSLKYGKIFNDYKSFFVCLQCMFGNVHEVVVGYKKNNLIVCKIEKHPVKEILKHPKVTSLTEESCNRLGNMFDEMKKSLSRKNNKGCFKFTTFSNYKHFKKDYYPEIVPEVKKLFTEEFCDTFF
;
A
#
# COMPACT_ATOMS: atom_id res chain seq x y z
N MET A 1 -12.21 -29.76 12.00
CA MET A 1 -12.19 -28.29 11.83
C MET A 1 -11.77 -28.01 10.40
N LEU A 2 -12.72 -27.69 9.51
CA LEU A 2 -12.41 -27.34 8.11
C LEU A 2 -11.92 -25.88 8.09
N LEU A 3 -10.64 -25.68 7.80
CA LEU A 3 -10.10 -24.36 7.50
C LEU A 3 -10.56 -23.99 6.09
N VAL A 4 -11.51 -23.05 6.02
CA VAL A 4 -11.94 -22.49 4.74
C VAL A 4 -11.05 -21.27 4.46
N TYR A 5 -10.15 -21.41 3.49
CA TYR A 5 -9.36 -20.30 2.97
C TYR A 5 -10.14 -19.62 1.84
N ALA A 6 -10.25 -18.30 1.90
CA ALA A 6 -10.79 -17.48 0.83
C ALA A 6 -9.69 -16.52 0.36
N TYR A 7 -9.42 -16.52 -0.94
CA TYR A 7 -8.44 -15.64 -1.55
C TYR A 7 -9.14 -14.41 -2.12
N ALA A 8 -8.73 -13.24 -1.67
CA ALA A 8 -9.18 -11.96 -2.22
C ALA A 8 -8.04 -11.35 -3.01
N ILE A 9 -8.22 -11.20 -4.32
CA ILE A 9 -7.27 -10.50 -5.18
C ILE A 9 -7.86 -9.13 -5.49
N ILE A 10 -7.21 -8.09 -4.97
CA ILE A 10 -7.61 -6.70 -5.18
C ILE A 10 -6.78 -6.15 -6.33
N LEU A 11 -7.37 -6.10 -7.52
CA LEU A 11 -6.75 -5.44 -8.67
C LEU A 11 -7.15 -3.97 -8.66
N GLY A 12 -6.21 -3.10 -8.28
CA GLY A 12 -6.36 -1.67 -8.49
C GLY A 12 -6.31 -1.38 -9.98
N ASN A 13 -7.36 -0.76 -10.53
CA ASN A 13 -7.25 -0.17 -11.86
C ASN A 13 -6.28 1.00 -11.71
N LYS A 14 -5.09 0.91 -12.31
CA LYS A 14 -4.16 2.03 -12.44
C LYS A 14 -4.79 3.05 -13.40
N TYR A 15 -5.84 3.74 -12.99
CA TYR A 15 -6.05 5.10 -13.43
C TYR A 15 -4.91 5.91 -12.80
N LEU A 16 -3.79 5.83 -13.49
CA LEU A 16 -2.70 6.78 -13.41
C LEU A 16 -3.34 8.16 -13.56
N ASP A 17 -3.27 8.95 -12.49
CA ASP A 17 -3.08 10.39 -12.66
C ASP A 17 -1.77 10.52 -13.45
N SER A 18 -1.86 10.44 -14.79
CA SER A 18 -0.74 10.31 -15.73
C SER A 18 0.04 11.61 -15.90
N ASN A 19 0.06 12.45 -14.87
CA ASN A 19 0.76 13.73 -14.86
C ASN A 19 2.12 13.66 -14.16
N ASP A 20 2.48 12.56 -13.50
CA ASP A 20 3.86 12.34 -13.10
C ASP A 20 4.68 11.92 -14.32
N SER A 21 5.56 12.80 -14.78
CA SER A 21 6.50 12.49 -15.85
C SER A 21 7.38 11.30 -15.45
N SER A 22 7.82 10.48 -16.41
CA SER A 22 8.76 9.38 -16.18
C SER A 22 9.99 9.80 -15.36
N ILE A 23 10.41 11.06 -15.52
CA ILE A 23 11.49 11.70 -14.79
C ILE A 23 11.15 11.88 -13.29
N SER A 24 9.92 12.25 -12.95
CA SER A 24 9.46 12.39 -11.55
C SER A 24 9.52 11.04 -10.82
N THR A 25 9.04 9.97 -11.47
CA THR A 25 9.10 8.60 -10.96
C THR A 25 10.55 8.13 -10.81
N TYR A 26 11.37 8.30 -11.84
CA TYR A 26 12.80 7.97 -11.79
C TYR A 26 13.50 8.70 -10.64
N GLY A 27 13.23 9.99 -10.46
CA GLY A 27 13.83 10.78 -9.37
C GLY A 27 13.45 10.29 -7.97
N GLY A 28 12.28 9.65 -7.80
CA GLY A 28 11.92 8.97 -6.56
C GLY A 28 12.77 7.72 -6.32
N MET A 29 12.85 6.84 -7.32
CA MET A 29 13.65 5.61 -7.24
C MET A 29 15.15 5.89 -7.12
N TYR A 30 15.65 6.92 -7.79
CA TYR A 30 17.04 7.36 -7.66
C TYR A 30 17.33 7.86 -6.26
N PHE A 31 16.40 8.63 -5.67
CA PHE A 31 16.54 9.09 -4.29
C PHE A 31 16.63 7.91 -3.30
N GLU A 32 15.73 6.93 -3.41
CA GLU A 32 15.77 5.70 -2.61
C GLU A 32 17.12 4.99 -2.72
N ASN A 33 17.65 4.82 -3.94
CA ASN A 33 18.94 4.17 -4.16
C ASN A 33 20.11 4.94 -3.54
N VAL A 34 20.08 6.28 -3.57
CA VAL A 34 21.19 7.11 -3.06
C VAL A 34 21.22 7.17 -1.55
N ILE A 35 20.05 7.17 -0.88
CA ILE A 35 19.99 7.29 0.58
C ILE A 35 20.01 5.95 1.32
N THR A 36 20.04 4.83 0.58
CA THR A 36 20.08 3.48 1.14
C THR A 36 21.36 2.77 0.76
N TYR A 37 21.74 1.79 1.56
CA TYR A 37 22.92 0.99 1.30
C TYR A 37 22.71 -0.44 1.81
N LYS A 38 23.48 -1.40 1.27
CA LYS A 38 23.45 -2.79 1.75
C LYS A 38 24.35 -2.87 2.98
N LEU A 39 23.95 -3.53 4.08
CA LEU A 39 24.60 -3.54 5.41
C LEU A 39 26.15 -3.73 5.42
N ARG A 40 26.75 -4.27 4.35
CA ARG A 40 28.20 -4.50 4.18
C ARG A 40 28.89 -3.62 3.14
N ASN A 41 28.17 -2.68 2.53
CA ASN A 41 28.66 -1.73 1.54
C ASN A 41 28.07 -0.35 1.87
N ARG A 42 28.74 0.36 2.80
CA ARG A 42 28.31 1.68 3.32
C ARG A 42 28.69 2.85 2.42
N ASN A 43 29.36 2.58 1.30
CA ASN A 43 29.82 3.64 0.42
C ASN A 43 28.65 4.19 -0.40
N GLU A 44 28.58 5.51 -0.50
CA GLU A 44 27.65 6.19 -1.39
C GLU A 44 27.97 5.81 -2.84
N ASP A 45 26.98 5.30 -3.56
CA ASP A 45 27.12 4.93 -4.97
C ASP A 45 26.13 5.73 -5.83
N PHE A 46 26.58 6.93 -6.22
CA PHE A 46 25.81 7.84 -7.09
C PHE A 46 25.77 7.40 -8.55
N VAL A 47 26.54 6.36 -8.93
CA VAL A 47 26.57 5.82 -10.31
C VAL A 47 25.79 4.51 -10.45
N ARG A 48 25.25 3.98 -9.34
CA ARG A 48 24.43 2.77 -9.34
C ARG A 48 23.25 2.91 -10.29
N SER A 49 23.09 1.91 -11.15
CA SER A 49 21.93 1.83 -12.04
C SER A 49 20.65 1.68 -11.22
N VAL A 50 19.70 2.60 -11.40
CA VAL A 50 18.36 2.51 -10.82
C VAL A 50 17.54 1.50 -11.61
N ASN A 51 17.06 0.46 -10.93
CA ASN A 51 16.07 -0.46 -11.46
C ASN A 51 14.95 -0.63 -10.42
N ASN A 52 13.77 -1.05 -10.87
CA ASN A 52 12.61 -1.32 -10.02
C ASN A 52 12.30 -2.82 -9.89
N TRP A 53 13.27 -3.67 -10.26
CA TRP A 53 13.16 -5.14 -10.21
C TRP A 53 13.54 -5.66 -8.83
N GLU A 54 14.55 -5.05 -8.19
CA GLU A 54 14.91 -5.35 -6.80
C GLU A 54 13.79 -4.84 -5.87
N GLN A 55 13.11 -5.76 -5.18
CA GLN A 55 12.07 -5.45 -4.21
C GLN A 55 12.25 -6.34 -2.97
N TYR A 56 12.09 -5.75 -1.80
CA TYR A 56 11.92 -6.51 -0.56
C TYR A 56 10.44 -6.52 -0.20
N ILE A 57 9.85 -7.70 -0.13
CA ILE A 57 8.43 -7.90 0.17
C ILE A 57 8.30 -8.61 1.52
N GLU A 58 7.57 -8.00 2.45
CA GLU A 58 7.20 -8.60 3.72
C GLU A 58 5.82 -9.22 3.61
N VAL A 59 5.64 -10.41 4.21
CA VAL A 59 4.35 -11.09 4.31
C VAL A 59 3.85 -10.98 5.74
N ASN A 60 2.69 -10.35 5.91
CA ASN A 60 2.12 -10.02 7.20
C ASN A 60 0.72 -10.61 7.39
N PHE A 61 0.35 -10.75 8.65
CA PHE A 61 -0.99 -11.15 9.07
C PHE A 61 -1.58 -10.06 9.95
N THR A 62 -2.83 -9.68 9.70
CA THR A 62 -3.55 -8.73 10.55
C THR A 62 -5.00 -9.15 10.71
N ASP A 63 -5.60 -8.79 11.85
CA ASP A 63 -7.01 -8.99 12.11
C ASP A 63 -7.74 -7.67 11.81
N ILE A 64 -8.57 -7.66 10.77
CA ILE A 64 -9.39 -6.51 10.37
C ILE A 64 -10.74 -6.61 11.07
N SER A 65 -11.08 -5.57 11.84
CA SER A 65 -12.39 -5.44 12.47
C SER A 65 -13.49 -5.29 11.43
N LEU A 66 -14.52 -6.13 11.56
CA LEU A 66 -15.76 -6.11 10.78
C LEU A 66 -16.86 -5.38 11.56
N THR A 67 -18.01 -5.19 10.90
CA THR A 67 -19.20 -4.71 11.59
C THR A 67 -19.60 -5.66 12.74
N LYS A 68 -20.13 -5.09 13.83
CA LYS A 68 -20.62 -5.83 15.01
C LYS A 68 -19.55 -6.59 15.81
N GLY A 69 -18.31 -6.09 15.82
CA GLY A 69 -17.25 -6.61 16.70
C GLY A 69 -16.67 -7.96 16.30
N LYS A 70 -16.97 -8.46 15.09
CA LYS A 70 -16.28 -9.62 14.50
C LYS A 70 -14.98 -9.16 13.85
N SER A 71 -14.06 -10.09 13.59
CA SER A 71 -12.85 -9.82 12.80
C SER A 71 -12.70 -10.81 11.64
N VAL A 72 -11.88 -10.43 10.66
CA VAL A 72 -11.34 -11.32 9.64
C VAL A 72 -9.82 -11.25 9.68
N ARG A 73 -9.17 -12.42 9.72
CA ARG A 73 -7.73 -12.50 9.57
C ARG A 73 -7.37 -12.39 8.10
N VAL A 74 -6.46 -11.49 7.78
CA VAL A 74 -5.98 -11.26 6.41
C VAL A 74 -4.48 -11.50 6.38
N ALA A 75 -4.05 -12.36 5.46
CA ALA A 75 -2.68 -12.45 5.03
C ALA A 75 -2.49 -11.50 3.84
N TYR A 76 -1.44 -10.69 3.86
CA TYR A 76 -1.14 -9.75 2.79
C TYR A 76 0.37 -9.59 2.66
N SER A 77 0.80 -9.00 1.54
CA SER A 77 2.20 -8.68 1.31
C SER A 77 2.35 -7.19 1.00
N PHE A 78 3.47 -6.62 1.41
CA PHE A 78 3.76 -5.20 1.23
C PHE A 78 5.26 -5.00 0.97
N GLN A 79 5.61 -4.03 0.12
CA GLN A 79 7.00 -3.68 -0.17
C GLN A 79 7.55 -2.75 0.90
N ILE A 80 8.70 -3.08 1.48
CA ILE A 80 9.42 -2.18 2.40
C ILE A 80 10.55 -1.50 1.64
N ASP A 81 10.66 -0.17 1.76
CA ASP A 81 11.69 0.60 1.04
C ASP A 81 13.07 0.40 1.68
N ALA A 82 13.17 0.47 3.01
CA ALA A 82 14.42 0.31 3.75
C ALA A 82 14.19 -0.05 5.23
N PHE A 83 15.28 -0.30 5.94
CA PHE A 83 15.31 -0.42 7.40
C PHE A 83 16.23 0.64 7.99
N ASP A 84 15.81 1.22 9.11
CA ASP A 84 16.64 2.12 9.92
C ASP A 84 17.81 1.32 10.52
N GLU A 85 19.06 1.80 10.36
CA GLU A 85 20.25 1.04 10.75
C GLU A 85 20.29 0.70 12.24
N ASP A 86 19.92 1.66 13.08
CA ASP A 86 20.06 1.55 14.54
C ASP A 86 18.94 0.70 15.15
N THR A 87 17.71 0.89 14.64
CA THR A 87 16.52 0.25 15.22
C THR A 87 16.06 -0.99 14.47
N MET A 88 16.58 -1.22 13.26
CA MET A 88 16.10 -2.23 12.30
C MET A 88 14.59 -2.13 12.03
N SER A 89 14.01 -0.96 12.28
CA SER A 89 12.59 -0.72 12.03
C SER A 89 12.37 -0.38 10.56
N PRO A 90 11.26 -0.80 9.94
CA PRO A 90 10.99 -0.52 8.54
C PRO A 90 10.73 0.97 8.33
N LEU A 91 11.18 1.48 7.19
CA LEU A 91 11.08 2.86 6.77
C LEU A 91 10.38 2.96 5.41
N GLU A 92 9.54 3.99 5.26
CA GLU A 92 9.00 4.41 3.96
C GLU A 92 9.82 5.59 3.46
N ILE A 93 10.20 5.59 2.18
CA ILE A 93 10.98 6.66 1.56
C ILE A 93 10.11 7.39 0.53
N LYS A 94 10.08 8.72 0.58
CA LYS A 94 9.32 9.55 -0.35
C LYS A 94 10.10 10.80 -0.75
N THR A 95 9.74 11.37 -1.90
CA THR A 95 10.20 12.72 -2.30
C THR A 95 9.05 13.70 -2.40
N GLN A 96 9.30 14.98 -2.17
CA GLN A 96 8.30 16.05 -2.30
C GLN A 96 8.96 17.33 -2.78
N TYR A 97 8.29 18.09 -3.66
CA TYR A 97 8.78 19.41 -4.03
C TYR A 97 8.76 20.36 -2.84
N LEU A 98 9.83 21.12 -2.66
CA LEU A 98 9.96 22.20 -1.69
C LEU A 98 8.91 23.27 -2.03
N LYS A 99 7.74 23.20 -1.39
CA LYS A 99 6.71 24.23 -1.56
C LYS A 99 7.18 25.51 -0.87
N LYS A 100 7.04 26.66 -1.55
CA LYS A 100 7.23 27.99 -0.93
C LYS A 100 6.16 28.34 0.13
N ARG A 101 5.07 27.55 0.23
CA ARG A 101 3.99 27.79 1.20
C ARG A 101 4.31 27.15 2.54
N SER A 102 4.03 27.88 3.63
CA SER A 102 4.16 27.34 4.99
C SER A 102 3.28 26.12 5.14
N LEU A 103 3.92 25.00 5.49
CA LEU A 103 3.24 23.79 5.90
C LEU A 103 2.67 24.07 7.31
N LYS A 104 1.43 24.58 7.37
CA LYS A 104 0.73 24.71 8.67
C LYS A 104 0.42 23.30 9.19
N TYR A 105 0.55 23.12 10.51
CA TYR A 105 0.17 21.88 11.23
C TYR A 105 0.92 20.61 10.81
N GLY A 106 2.24 20.67 10.61
CA GLY A 106 3.05 19.46 10.38
C GLY A 106 2.75 18.73 9.06
N LYS A 107 2.08 19.39 8.12
CA LYS A 107 1.64 18.81 6.86
C LYS A 107 2.81 18.64 5.89
N ILE A 108 3.43 17.45 5.86
CA ILE A 108 4.57 17.13 4.99
C ILE A 108 4.17 17.10 3.50
N PHE A 109 3.05 16.44 3.19
CA PHE A 109 2.51 16.30 1.83
C PHE A 109 1.17 17.03 1.65
N ASN A 110 0.60 17.04 0.44
CA ASN A 110 -0.80 17.45 0.28
C ASN A 110 -1.74 16.44 0.97
N ASP A 111 -3.02 16.78 1.20
CA ASP A 111 -3.92 15.92 1.98
C ASP A 111 -4.02 14.50 1.41
N TYR A 112 -4.13 14.37 0.09
CA TYR A 112 -4.27 13.07 -0.58
C TYR A 112 -3.01 12.23 -0.48
N LYS A 113 -1.85 12.81 -0.74
CA LYS A 113 -0.56 12.10 -0.62
C LYS A 113 -0.27 11.72 0.83
N SER A 114 -0.55 12.60 1.79
CA SER A 114 -0.45 12.27 3.22
C SER A 114 -1.35 11.10 3.57
N PHE A 115 -2.60 11.12 3.11
CA PHE A 115 -3.54 10.01 3.29
C PHE A 115 -3.03 8.68 2.71
N PHE A 116 -2.54 8.66 1.47
CA PHE A 116 -2.01 7.44 0.87
C PHE A 116 -0.76 6.92 1.59
N VAL A 117 0.17 7.80 1.96
CA VAL A 117 1.36 7.42 2.73
C VAL A 117 0.97 6.84 4.09
N CYS A 118 0.01 7.44 4.79
CA CYS A 118 -0.49 6.89 6.06
C CYS A 118 -1.08 5.49 5.89
N LEU A 119 -1.86 5.24 4.83
CA LEU A 119 -2.40 3.90 4.56
C LEU A 119 -1.28 2.90 4.23
N GLN A 120 -0.33 3.27 3.38
CA GLN A 120 0.83 2.43 3.05
C GLN A 120 1.60 2.05 4.31
N CYS A 121 1.92 3.04 5.15
CA CYS A 121 2.63 2.81 6.39
C CYS A 121 1.84 1.96 7.39
N MET A 122 0.52 2.16 7.49
CA MET A 122 -0.34 1.35 8.36
C MET A 122 -0.36 -0.12 7.93
N PHE A 123 -0.42 -0.41 6.63
CA PHE A 123 -0.33 -1.79 6.13
C PHE A 123 1.10 -2.34 6.26
N GLY A 124 2.13 -1.55 6.02
CA GLY A 124 3.52 -2.00 6.15
C GLY A 124 4.04 -2.09 7.59
N ASN A 125 3.22 -1.78 8.59
CA ASN A 125 3.65 -1.56 9.98
C ASN A 125 4.87 -0.60 10.08
N VAL A 126 4.89 0.41 9.22
CA VAL A 126 5.92 1.44 9.16
C VAL A 126 5.51 2.60 10.06
N HIS A 127 6.42 3.04 10.92
CA HIS A 127 6.15 4.13 11.86
C HIS A 127 6.84 5.44 11.51
N GLU A 128 7.76 5.43 10.55
CA GLU A 128 8.54 6.59 10.14
C GLU A 128 8.66 6.69 8.62
N VAL A 129 8.64 7.93 8.12
CA VAL A 129 8.79 8.25 6.70
C VAL A 129 10.01 9.16 6.53
N VAL A 130 10.93 8.79 5.65
CA VAL A 130 12.06 9.63 5.23
C VAL A 130 11.67 10.40 3.98
N VAL A 131 11.83 11.73 4.03
CA VAL A 131 11.33 12.62 2.99
C VAL A 131 12.45 13.47 2.42
N GLY A 132 12.76 13.27 1.14
CA GLY A 132 13.62 14.13 0.34
C GLY A 132 12.86 15.32 -0.23
N TYR A 133 13.21 16.53 0.20
CA TYR A 133 12.65 17.77 -0.34
C TYR A 133 13.46 18.25 -1.53
N LYS A 134 12.83 18.25 -2.72
CA LYS A 134 13.46 18.61 -3.99
C LYS A 134 13.03 19.97 -4.53
N LYS A 135 13.94 20.68 -5.17
CA LYS A 135 13.63 21.90 -5.93
C LYS A 135 12.98 21.54 -7.28
N ASN A 136 12.54 22.54 -8.03
CA ASN A 136 11.91 22.35 -9.34
C ASN A 136 12.84 21.69 -10.37
N ASN A 137 14.17 21.79 -10.19
CA ASN A 137 15.17 21.09 -10.98
C ASN A 137 15.49 19.67 -10.46
N LEU A 138 14.61 19.10 -9.62
CA LEU A 138 14.68 17.74 -9.08
C LEU A 138 15.83 17.46 -8.10
N ILE A 139 16.67 18.46 -7.80
CA ILE A 139 17.74 18.32 -6.81
C ILE A 139 17.13 18.29 -5.41
N VAL A 140 17.37 17.20 -4.67
CA VAL A 140 17.04 17.08 -3.25
C VAL A 140 18.00 17.97 -2.45
N CYS A 141 17.46 18.91 -1.69
CA CYS A 141 18.25 19.87 -0.92
C CYS A 141 18.08 19.73 0.59
N LYS A 142 17.17 18.87 1.05
CA LYS A 142 16.91 18.61 2.46
C LYS A 142 16.30 17.22 2.60
N ILE A 143 16.69 16.49 3.64
CA ILE A 143 16.12 15.18 4.00
C ILE A 143 15.66 15.28 5.45
N GLU A 144 14.45 14.82 5.73
CA GLU A 144 13.92 14.76 7.10
C GLU A 144 13.22 13.43 7.34
N LYS A 145 13.34 12.91 8.56
CA LYS A 145 12.58 11.77 9.05
C LYS A 145 11.37 12.28 9.84
N HIS A 146 10.21 11.69 9.59
CA HIS A 146 8.95 12.10 10.20
C HIS A 146 8.18 10.90 10.75
N PRO A 147 7.72 10.95 12.01
CA PRO A 147 6.83 9.92 12.54
C PRO A 147 5.46 9.96 11.82
N VAL A 148 4.96 8.81 11.40
CA VAL A 148 3.65 8.67 10.72
C VAL A 148 2.52 9.20 11.59
N LYS A 149 2.62 9.02 12.92
CA LYS A 149 1.66 9.55 13.90
C LYS A 149 1.48 11.06 13.80
N GLU A 150 2.50 11.82 13.41
CA GLU A 150 2.41 13.28 13.26
C GLU A 150 1.65 13.66 11.99
N ILE A 151 1.78 12.88 10.91
CA ILE A 151 1.01 13.05 9.67
C ILE A 151 -0.47 12.80 9.93
N LEU A 152 -0.78 11.78 10.73
CA LEU A 152 -2.13 11.40 11.14
C LEU A 152 -2.81 12.42 12.07
N LYS A 153 -2.10 13.39 12.66
CA LYS A 153 -2.73 14.46 13.47
C LYS A 153 -3.53 15.45 12.63
N HIS A 154 -3.30 15.52 11.31
CA HIS A 154 -4.02 16.45 10.45
C HIS A 154 -5.48 15.99 10.28
N PRO A 155 -6.50 16.77 10.71
CA PRO A 155 -7.88 16.27 10.81
C PRO A 155 -8.46 15.66 9.54
N LYS A 156 -8.15 16.26 8.38
CA LYS A 156 -8.60 15.74 7.08
C LYS A 156 -7.93 14.41 6.72
N VAL A 157 -6.66 14.21 7.08
CA VAL A 157 -5.93 12.96 6.84
C VAL A 157 -6.50 11.87 7.74
N THR A 158 -6.72 12.17 9.02
CA THR A 158 -7.36 11.27 9.99
C THR A 158 -8.72 10.81 9.48
N SER A 159 -9.60 11.76 9.14
CA SER A 159 -10.96 11.46 8.68
C SER A 159 -10.98 10.59 7.41
N LEU A 160 -10.13 10.89 6.42
CA LEU A 160 -10.01 10.07 5.21
C LEU A 160 -9.49 8.64 5.51
N THR A 161 -8.55 8.53 6.45
CA THR A 161 -7.98 7.24 6.88
C THR A 161 -9.04 6.39 7.58
N GLU A 162 -9.73 6.95 8.56
CA GLU A 162 -10.82 6.28 9.29
C GLU A 162 -11.96 5.86 8.36
N GLU A 163 -12.39 6.74 7.45
CA GLU A 163 -13.39 6.42 6.45
C GLU A 163 -12.95 5.24 5.57
N SER A 164 -11.69 5.22 5.15
CA SER A 164 -11.13 4.15 4.33
C SER A 164 -11.04 2.83 5.08
N CYS A 165 -10.63 2.84 6.35
CA CYS A 165 -10.62 1.65 7.21
C CYS A 165 -12.03 1.09 7.43
N ASN A 166 -13.01 1.96 7.70
CA ASN A 166 -14.41 1.56 7.84
C ASN A 166 -14.96 0.95 6.55
N ARG A 167 -14.65 1.56 5.40
CA ARG A 167 -15.02 1.03 4.08
C ARG A 167 -14.39 -0.33 3.81
N LEU A 168 -13.11 -0.50 4.17
CA LEU A 168 -12.40 -1.77 4.03
C LEU A 168 -13.07 -2.87 4.87
N GLY A 169 -13.37 -2.60 6.15
CA GLY A 169 -14.07 -3.53 7.03
C GLY A 169 -15.46 -3.91 6.49
N ASN A 170 -16.23 -2.95 5.98
CA ASN A 170 -17.52 -3.19 5.35
C ASN A 170 -17.40 -4.08 4.10
N MET A 171 -16.38 -3.84 3.27
CA MET A 171 -16.14 -4.65 2.07
C MET A 171 -15.80 -6.10 2.44
N PHE A 172 -14.92 -6.31 3.41
CA PHE A 172 -14.59 -7.65 3.90
C PHE A 172 -15.80 -8.38 4.49
N ASP A 173 -16.66 -7.68 5.23
CA ASP A 173 -17.89 -8.24 5.76
C ASP A 173 -18.84 -8.69 4.64
N GLU A 174 -18.98 -7.89 3.58
CA GLU A 174 -19.79 -8.25 2.40
C GLU A 174 -19.19 -9.40 1.58
N MET A 175 -17.86 -9.46 1.43
CA MET A 175 -17.16 -10.60 0.83
C MET A 175 -17.43 -11.88 1.62
N LYS A 176 -17.25 -11.85 2.95
CA LYS A 176 -17.47 -12.98 3.85
C LYS A 176 -18.92 -13.48 3.81
N LYS A 177 -19.90 -12.58 3.88
CA LYS A 177 -21.33 -12.93 3.74
C LYS A 177 -21.64 -13.53 2.37
N SER A 178 -21.06 -12.98 1.31
CA SER A 178 -21.30 -13.45 -0.06
C SER A 178 -20.82 -14.90 -0.25
N LEU A 179 -19.60 -15.21 0.22
CA LEU A 179 -19.06 -16.57 0.21
C LEU A 179 -19.88 -17.52 1.09
N SER A 180 -20.23 -17.09 2.30
CA SER A 180 -21.00 -17.92 3.24
C SER A 180 -22.37 -18.32 2.66
N ARG A 181 -23.07 -17.40 1.97
CA ARG A 181 -24.35 -17.66 1.29
C ARG A 181 -24.26 -18.68 0.16
N LYS A 182 -23.04 -18.99 -0.31
CA LYS A 182 -22.75 -19.98 -1.35
C LYS A 182 -22.02 -21.20 -0.80
N ASN A 183 -22.09 -21.44 0.51
CA ASN A 183 -21.38 -22.52 1.19
C ASN A 183 -19.87 -22.52 0.89
N ASN A 184 -19.29 -21.33 0.74
CA ASN A 184 -17.88 -21.11 0.41
C ASN A 184 -17.43 -21.77 -0.90
N LYS A 185 -18.33 -21.88 -1.89
CA LYS A 185 -18.03 -22.39 -3.24
C LYS A 185 -18.06 -21.28 -4.29
N GLY A 186 -17.35 -21.52 -5.38
CA GLY A 186 -17.26 -20.61 -6.52
C GLY A 186 -16.35 -19.41 -6.26
N CYS A 187 -16.45 -18.40 -7.13
CA CYS A 187 -15.73 -17.15 -6.98
C CYS A 187 -16.63 -15.93 -7.20
N PHE A 188 -16.22 -14.80 -6.64
CA PHE A 188 -16.93 -13.53 -6.77
C PHE A 188 -16.00 -12.48 -7.38
N LYS A 189 -16.54 -11.70 -8.32
CA LYS A 189 -15.90 -10.50 -8.86
C LYS A 189 -16.60 -9.27 -8.30
N PHE A 190 -15.87 -8.49 -7.51
CA PHE A 190 -16.33 -7.20 -6.98
C PHE A 190 -15.75 -6.08 -7.84
N THR A 191 -16.61 -5.30 -8.49
CA THR A 191 -16.19 -4.15 -9.33
C THR A 191 -16.67 -2.86 -8.67
N THR A 192 -15.74 -2.00 -8.29
CA THR A 192 -16.02 -0.68 -7.69
C THR A 192 -15.99 0.42 -8.76
N PHE A 193 -16.91 1.36 -8.70
CA PHE A 193 -16.95 2.53 -9.59
C PHE A 193 -16.46 3.80 -8.87
N SER A 194 -16.14 4.85 -9.62
CA SER A 194 -15.50 6.11 -9.18
C SER A 194 -16.15 6.84 -8.00
N ASN A 195 -17.38 6.49 -7.64
CA ASN A 195 -18.11 7.09 -6.52
C ASN A 195 -18.11 6.23 -5.25
N TYR A 196 -17.46 5.05 -5.27
CA TYR A 196 -17.15 4.15 -4.15
C TYR A 196 -18.33 3.69 -3.27
N LYS A 197 -19.56 4.15 -3.51
CA LYS A 197 -20.78 3.80 -2.77
C LYS A 197 -21.50 2.57 -3.33
N HIS A 198 -21.22 2.22 -4.58
CA HIS A 198 -21.82 1.08 -5.26
C HIS A 198 -20.71 0.19 -5.82
N PHE A 199 -20.83 -1.11 -5.56
CA PHE A 199 -20.03 -2.12 -6.22
C PHE A 199 -20.95 -3.09 -6.96
N LYS A 200 -20.54 -3.48 -8.17
CA LYS A 200 -21.16 -4.61 -8.88
C LYS A 200 -20.54 -5.89 -8.34
N LYS A 201 -21.38 -6.90 -8.11
CA LYS A 201 -20.95 -8.22 -7.64
C LYS A 201 -21.44 -9.28 -8.61
N ASP A 202 -20.51 -9.94 -9.28
CA ASP A 202 -20.77 -11.08 -10.15
C ASP A 202 -20.34 -12.37 -9.43
N TYR A 203 -21.17 -13.41 -9.49
CA TYR A 203 -20.89 -14.73 -8.91
C TYR A 203 -20.71 -15.76 -10.00
N TYR A 204 -19.69 -16.60 -9.83
CA TYR A 204 -19.42 -17.73 -10.70
C TYR A 204 -19.40 -19.00 -9.85
N PRO A 205 -20.19 -20.03 -10.19
CA PRO A 205 -20.27 -21.25 -9.39
C PRO A 205 -18.98 -22.08 -9.38
N GLU A 206 -18.11 -21.86 -10.35
CA GLU A 206 -16.81 -22.51 -10.51
C GLU A 206 -15.72 -21.45 -10.68
N ILE A 207 -14.46 -21.85 -10.47
CA ILE A 207 -13.30 -20.97 -10.69
C ILE A 207 -13.11 -20.76 -12.20
N VAL A 208 -13.44 -19.56 -12.66
CA VAL A 208 -13.34 -19.18 -14.09
C VAL A 208 -11.88 -19.03 -14.55
N PRO A 209 -11.58 -19.21 -15.85
CA PRO A 209 -10.21 -19.10 -16.38
C PRO A 209 -9.50 -17.78 -16.05
N GLU A 210 -10.23 -16.67 -15.97
CA GLU A 210 -9.70 -15.36 -15.58
C GLU A 210 -9.08 -15.36 -14.18
N VAL A 211 -9.67 -16.13 -13.25
CA VAL A 211 -9.19 -16.28 -11.88
C VAL A 211 -8.00 -17.24 -11.84
N LYS A 212 -8.06 -18.37 -12.57
CA LYS A 212 -6.94 -19.33 -12.65
C LYS A 212 -5.64 -18.67 -13.13
N LYS A 213 -5.74 -17.75 -14.10
CA LYS A 213 -4.58 -16.97 -14.60
C LYS A 213 -3.88 -16.10 -13.56
N LEU A 214 -4.48 -15.88 -12.39
CA LEU A 214 -3.88 -15.11 -11.30
C LEU A 214 -3.02 -15.97 -10.37
N PHE A 215 -3.07 -17.29 -10.53
CA PHE A 215 -2.34 -18.27 -9.73
C PHE A 215 -1.43 -19.11 -10.62
N THR A 216 -0.42 -19.74 -10.02
CA THR A 216 0.43 -20.70 -10.73
C THR A 216 -0.35 -22.00 -10.98
N GLU A 217 0.12 -22.80 -11.93
CA GLU A 217 -0.43 -24.15 -12.19
C GLU A 217 -0.37 -25.01 -10.94
N GLU A 218 0.79 -25.05 -10.27
CA GLU A 218 0.99 -25.77 -9.00
C GLU A 218 -0.03 -25.36 -7.91
N PHE A 219 -0.32 -24.07 -7.80
CA PHE A 219 -1.31 -23.58 -6.85
C PHE A 219 -2.72 -24.02 -7.23
N CYS A 220 -3.09 -23.91 -8.51
CA CYS A 220 -4.38 -24.35 -9.00
C CYS A 220 -4.59 -25.85 -8.76
N ASP A 221 -3.60 -26.68 -9.09
CA ASP A 221 -3.68 -28.14 -8.94
C ASP A 221 -3.79 -28.58 -7.47
N THR A 222 -3.25 -27.79 -6.55
CA THR A 222 -3.28 -28.07 -5.12
C THR A 222 -4.58 -27.60 -4.45
N PHE A 223 -5.13 -26.46 -4.88
CA PHE A 223 -6.17 -25.74 -4.12
C PHE A 223 -7.53 -25.57 -4.84
N PHE A 224 -7.64 -25.85 -6.15
CA PHE A 224 -8.88 -25.73 -6.93
C PHE A 224 -9.36 -27.08 -7.48
#